data_AF-A0A1A7YAY3-F1
#
_entry.id   AF-A0A1A7YAY3-F1
#
_cell.length_a   1.000
_cell.length_b   1.000
_cell.length_c   1.000
_cell.angle_alpha   90.00
_cell.angle_beta   90.00
_cell.angle_gamma   90.00
#
_symmetry.space_group_name_H-M   'P 1'
#
loop_
_entity.id
_entity.type
_entity.pdbx_description
1 polymer ?
#
loop_
_entity_poly.entity_id
_entity_poly.type
_entity_poly.pdbx_seq_one_letter_code
_entity_poly.pdbx_strand_id
1 'polypeptide(L)'
;VLESFGRRVLCYPLYRHFDLVTSAIRDTTKILRSGKACILKCLLEIHKVFRQNDPAYILNDLYITDYCIWIQRVKSKKVTALVATLQKASLQKRDLKLELDELENAARMVMEEEQRASSASSDRSSDSSSESEECEAEGRGCSEPEEEEGGGG
;
A
#
# COMPACT_ATOMS: atom_id res chain seq x y z
N VAL A 1 4.72 9.90 -17.60
CA VAL A 1 4.63 8.49 -17.12
C VAL A 1 4.71 8.42 -15.60
N LEU A 2 5.77 8.92 -14.96
CA LEU A 2 5.94 8.82 -13.49
C LEU A 2 4.82 9.52 -12.69
N GLU A 3 4.38 10.71 -13.08
CA GLU A 3 3.22 11.36 -12.43
C GLU A 3 1.94 10.51 -12.52
N SER A 4 1.64 9.96 -13.71
CA SER A 4 0.47 9.10 -13.90
C SER A 4 0.57 7.82 -13.07
N PHE A 5 1.76 7.20 -13.02
CA PHE A 5 2.03 6.07 -12.14
C PHE A 5 1.80 6.44 -10.66
N GLY A 6 2.38 7.55 -10.19
CA GLY A 6 2.22 8.04 -8.82
C GLY A 6 0.75 8.28 -8.46
N ARG A 7 0.00 9.00 -9.30
CA ARG A 7 -1.46 9.21 -9.11
C ARG A 7 -2.20 7.87 -9.01
N ARG A 8 -1.91 6.91 -9.90
CA ARG A 8 -2.57 5.59 -9.88
C ARG A 8 -2.29 4.79 -8.60
N VAL A 9 -1.04 4.78 -8.14
CA VAL A 9 -0.67 4.09 -6.88
C VAL A 9 -1.35 4.72 -5.68
N LEU A 10 -1.60 6.03 -5.69
CA LEU A 10 -2.28 6.70 -4.59
C LEU A 10 -3.81 6.62 -4.65
N CYS A 11 -4.42 6.20 -5.77
CA CYS A 11 -5.87 6.15 -5.90
C CYS A 11 -6.47 4.73 -5.89
N TYR A 12 -5.80 3.75 -6.50
CA TYR A 12 -6.43 2.46 -6.82
C TYR A 12 -6.06 1.28 -5.89
N PRO A 13 -4.79 1.00 -5.57
CA PRO A 13 -4.43 -0.20 -4.81
C PRO A 13 -4.84 -0.10 -3.33
N LEU A 14 -4.71 -1.22 -2.61
CA LEU A 14 -4.97 -1.32 -1.17
C LEU A 14 -4.07 -0.36 -0.37
N TYR A 15 -2.77 -0.36 -0.65
CA TYR A 15 -1.80 0.51 0.01
C TYR A 15 -1.50 1.74 -0.86
N ARG A 16 -1.86 2.92 -0.35
CA ARG A 16 -1.78 4.21 -1.06
C ARG A 16 -0.81 5.14 -0.36
N HIS A 17 0.48 4.88 -0.54
CA HIS A 17 1.54 5.60 0.14
C HIS A 17 2.57 6.16 -0.84
N PHE A 18 3.02 7.39 -0.64
CA PHE A 18 3.97 8.02 -1.56
C PHE A 18 5.32 7.29 -1.57
N ASP A 19 5.79 6.78 -0.42
CA ASP A 19 7.05 6.02 -0.37
C ASP A 19 7.00 4.71 -1.15
N LEU A 20 5.80 4.13 -1.34
CA LEU A 20 5.63 2.97 -2.20
C LEU A 20 5.92 3.33 -3.67
N VAL A 21 5.49 4.52 -4.10
CA VAL A 21 5.79 5.06 -5.44
C VAL A 21 7.30 5.18 -5.63
N THR A 22 7.99 5.84 -4.69
CA THR A 22 9.44 6.06 -4.74
C THR A 22 10.21 4.74 -4.73
N SER A 23 9.78 3.79 -3.89
CA SER A 23 10.39 2.45 -3.81
C SER A 23 10.22 1.68 -5.11
N ALA A 24 9.02 1.68 -5.71
CA ALA A 24 8.75 1.01 -6.97
C ALA A 24 9.56 1.59 -8.14
N ILE A 25 9.76 2.91 -8.20
CA ILE A 25 10.61 3.57 -9.21
C ILE A 25 12.07 3.11 -9.05
N ARG A 26 12.57 3.08 -7.81
CA ARG A 26 13.93 2.63 -7.49
C ARG A 26 14.14 1.17 -7.90
N ASP A 27 13.20 0.29 -7.59
CA ASP A 27 13.32 -1.14 -7.90
C ASP A 27 13.17 -1.40 -9.41
N THR A 28 12.28 -0.68 -10.09
CA THR A 28 12.20 -0.69 -11.56
C THR A 28 13.53 -0.27 -12.18
N THR A 29 14.18 0.76 -11.63
CA THR A 29 15.51 1.20 -12.10
C THR A 29 16.56 0.09 -11.93
N LYS A 30 16.54 -0.66 -10.82
CA LYS A 30 17.44 -1.80 -10.59
C LYS A 30 17.17 -2.92 -11.60
N ILE A 31 15.90 -3.30 -11.83
CA ILE A 31 15.51 -4.32 -12.80
C ILE A 31 16.00 -3.96 -14.21
N LEU A 32 15.76 -2.72 -14.63
CA LEU A 32 16.20 -2.25 -15.95
C LEU A 32 17.74 -2.26 -16.09
N ARG A 33 18.47 -1.93 -15.01
CA ARG A 33 19.94 -1.96 -14.99
C ARG A 33 20.51 -3.38 -15.10
N SER A 34 19.83 -4.38 -14.52
CA SER A 34 20.22 -5.79 -14.64
C SER A 34 20.12 -6.35 -16.07
N GLY A 35 19.54 -5.58 -17.00
CA GLY A 35 19.57 -5.86 -18.43
C GLY A 35 18.36 -6.64 -18.96
N LYS A 36 18.38 -6.88 -20.27
CA LYS A 36 17.21 -7.36 -21.04
C LYS A 36 16.65 -8.69 -20.56
N ALA A 37 17.50 -9.62 -20.12
CA ALA A 37 17.07 -10.92 -19.62
C ALA A 37 16.25 -10.80 -18.33
N CYS A 38 16.65 -9.90 -17.42
CA CYS A 38 15.91 -9.62 -16.19
C CYS A 38 14.55 -8.99 -16.50
N ILE A 39 14.52 -8.03 -17.43
CA ILE A 39 13.27 -7.39 -17.88
C ILE A 39 12.34 -8.41 -18.53
N LEU A 40 12.86 -9.28 -19.40
CA LEU A 40 12.07 -10.35 -20.03
C LEU A 40 11.49 -11.30 -18.97
N LYS A 41 12.28 -11.69 -17.96
CA LYS A 41 11.78 -12.50 -16.84
C LYS A 41 10.60 -11.81 -16.15
N CYS A 42 10.71 -10.53 -15.83
CA CYS A 42 9.60 -9.77 -15.24
C CYS A 42 8.36 -9.73 -16.15
N LEU A 43 8.53 -9.52 -17.46
CA LEU A 43 7.41 -9.52 -18.40
C LEU A 43 6.74 -10.89 -18.52
N LEU A 44 7.51 -11.99 -18.47
CA LEU A 44 6.96 -13.35 -18.47
C LEU A 44 6.18 -13.66 -17.19
N GLU A 45 6.64 -13.18 -16.03
CA GLU A 45 5.86 -13.28 -14.78
C GLU A 45 4.55 -12.48 -14.87
N ILE A 46 4.59 -11.25 -15.39
CA ILE A 46 3.36 -10.46 -15.64
C ILE A 46 2.42 -11.21 -16.59
N HIS A 47 2.97 -11.79 -17.66
CA HIS A 47 2.19 -12.57 -18.62
C HIS A 47 1.49 -13.75 -17.93
N LYS A 48 2.18 -14.45 -17.02
CA LYS A 48 1.61 -15.56 -16.25
C LYS A 48 0.47 -15.08 -15.35
N VAL A 49 0.63 -13.96 -14.66
CA VAL A 49 -0.40 -13.37 -13.81
C VAL A 49 -1.67 -13.04 -14.60
N PHE A 50 -1.55 -12.39 -15.76
CA PHE A 50 -2.73 -12.07 -16.58
C PHE A 50 -3.38 -13.29 -17.22
N ARG A 51 -2.61 -14.34 -17.55
CA ARG A 51 -3.18 -15.58 -18.11
C ARG A 51 -4.14 -16.27 -17.13
N GLN A 52 -3.88 -16.16 -15.83
CA GLN A 52 -4.70 -16.78 -14.79
C GLN A 52 -5.95 -15.96 -14.42
N ASN A 53 -6.15 -14.80 -15.04
CA ASN A 53 -7.21 -13.86 -14.71
C ASN A 53 -8.12 -13.66 -15.94
N ASP A 54 -9.34 -14.21 -15.88
CA ASP A 54 -10.30 -14.28 -17.00
C ASP A 54 -10.60 -12.93 -17.70
N PRO A 55 -10.84 -11.81 -17.01
CA PRO A 55 -11.00 -10.53 -17.71
C PRO A 55 -9.67 -9.95 -18.23
N ALA A 56 -8.52 -10.34 -17.66
CA ALA A 56 -7.24 -9.69 -17.93
C ALA A 56 -6.33 -10.43 -18.93
N TYR A 57 -6.63 -11.69 -19.31
CA TYR A 57 -5.79 -12.44 -20.23
C TYR A 57 -5.63 -11.74 -21.58
N ILE A 58 -6.66 -11.02 -22.04
CA ILE A 58 -6.64 -10.25 -23.29
C ILE A 58 -5.52 -9.21 -23.32
N LEU A 59 -5.07 -8.72 -22.16
CA LEU A 59 -3.93 -7.79 -22.08
C LEU A 59 -2.61 -8.44 -22.49
N ASN A 60 -2.50 -9.76 -22.39
CA ASN A 60 -1.33 -10.48 -22.93
C ASN A 60 -1.28 -10.38 -24.45
N ASP A 61 -2.42 -10.59 -25.09
CA ASP A 61 -2.53 -10.58 -26.56
C ASP A 61 -2.40 -9.17 -27.11
N LEU A 62 -2.97 -8.17 -26.40
CA LEU A 62 -2.91 -6.77 -26.81
C LEU A 62 -1.55 -6.11 -26.56
N TYR A 63 -0.82 -6.51 -25.51
CA TYR A 63 0.36 -5.75 -25.06
C TYR A 63 1.53 -6.64 -24.63
N ILE A 64 1.34 -7.55 -23.67
CA ILE A 64 2.47 -8.17 -22.96
C ILE A 64 3.30 -9.08 -23.88
N THR A 65 2.67 -9.84 -24.77
CA THR A 65 3.35 -10.71 -25.74
C THR A 65 4.28 -9.91 -26.64
N ASP A 66 3.80 -8.78 -27.17
CA ASP A 66 4.61 -7.89 -28.01
C ASP A 66 5.76 -7.26 -27.24
N TYR A 67 5.57 -6.90 -25.97
CA TYR A 67 6.65 -6.39 -25.12
C TYR A 67 7.72 -7.46 -24.83
N CYS A 68 7.33 -8.72 -24.63
CA CYS A 68 8.27 -9.84 -24.50
C CYS A 68 9.13 -10.02 -25.77
N ILE A 69 8.54 -9.90 -26.96
CA ILE A 69 9.27 -9.99 -28.23
C ILE A 69 10.16 -8.76 -28.43
N TRP A 70 9.63 -7.57 -28.15
CA TRP A 70 10.33 -6.30 -28.31
C TRP A 70 11.61 -6.23 -27.47
N ILE A 71 11.55 -6.61 -26.18
CA ILE A 71 12.72 -6.52 -25.30
C ILE A 71 13.86 -7.45 -25.74
N GLN A 72 13.55 -8.56 -26.41
CA GLN A 72 14.56 -9.45 -26.97
C GLN A 72 15.30 -8.77 -28.13
N ARG A 73 14.58 -8.04 -28.99
CA ARG A 73 15.11 -7.41 -30.21
C ARG A 73 15.77 -6.05 -29.98
N VAL A 74 15.38 -5.30 -28.95
CA VAL A 74 15.89 -3.94 -28.73
C VAL A 74 17.40 -3.95 -28.42
N LYS A 75 18.11 -2.92 -28.93
CA LYS A 75 19.54 -2.72 -28.65
C LYS A 75 19.74 -2.35 -27.17
N SER A 76 20.69 -2.98 -26.49
CA SER A 76 20.96 -2.73 -25.06
C SER A 76 21.24 -1.25 -24.75
N LYS A 77 21.87 -0.52 -25.69
CA LYS A 77 22.10 0.94 -25.57
C LYS A 77 20.82 1.74 -25.30
N LYS A 78 19.68 1.34 -25.87
CA LYS A 78 18.39 2.02 -25.64
C LYS A 78 17.88 1.78 -24.22
N VAL A 79 18.06 0.57 -23.69
CA VAL A 79 17.71 0.24 -22.29
C VAL A 79 18.61 1.01 -21.32
N THR A 80 19.92 1.07 -21.58
CA THR A 80 20.85 1.88 -20.78
C THR A 80 20.49 3.36 -20.79
N ALA A 81 20.11 3.91 -21.95
CA ALA A 81 19.64 5.28 -22.05
C ALA A 81 18.37 5.52 -21.22
N LEU A 82 17.41 4.59 -21.26
CA LEU A 82 16.20 4.65 -20.43
C LEU A 82 16.51 4.63 -18.93
N VAL A 83 17.44 3.76 -18.51
CA VAL A 83 17.91 3.72 -17.11
C VAL A 83 18.50 5.07 -16.69
N ALA A 84 19.35 5.67 -17.53
CA ALA A 84 19.95 6.96 -17.25
C ALA A 84 18.91 8.09 -17.16
N THR A 85 17.88 8.08 -18.01
CA THR A 85 16.76 9.01 -17.90
C THR A 85 15.96 8.80 -16.62
N LEU A 86 15.67 7.55 -16.27
CA LEU A 86 14.90 7.22 -15.07
C LEU A 86 15.64 7.59 -13.77
N GLN A 87 16.96 7.41 -13.72
CA GLN A 87 17.79 7.82 -12.59
C GLN A 87 17.83 9.34 -12.37
N LYS A 88 17.70 10.12 -13.45
CA LYS A 88 17.65 11.58 -13.36
C LYS A 88 16.25 12.10 -13.05
N ALA A 89 15.23 11.29 -13.29
CA ALA A 89 13.86 11.66 -12.99
C ALA A 89 13.63 11.56 -11.48
N SER A 90 13.16 12.66 -10.90
CA SER A 90 12.67 12.71 -9.52
C SER A 90 11.19 13.03 -9.57
N LEU A 91 10.41 12.36 -8.74
CA LEU A 91 8.97 12.61 -8.58
C LEU A 91 8.75 13.11 -7.16
N GLN A 92 8.12 14.27 -7.04
CA GLN A 92 7.79 14.90 -5.78
C GLN A 92 6.28 14.86 -5.54
N LYS A 93 5.85 14.98 -4.28
CA LYS A 93 4.43 14.99 -3.89
C LYS A 93 3.63 16.06 -4.62
N ARG A 94 4.20 17.27 -4.72
CA ARG A 94 3.63 18.40 -5.49
C ARG A 94 3.36 18.11 -6.96
N ASP A 95 4.15 17.26 -7.61
CA ASP A 95 4.00 16.95 -9.04
C ASP A 95 2.69 16.17 -9.33
N LEU A 96 2.15 15.52 -8.30
CA LEU A 96 0.95 14.71 -8.43
C LEU A 96 -0.33 15.55 -8.48
N LYS A 97 -0.30 16.84 -8.09
CA LYS A 97 -1.49 17.71 -8.06
C LYS A 97 -2.65 17.11 -7.26
N LEU A 98 -2.30 16.49 -6.13
CA LEU A 98 -3.22 15.90 -5.15
C LEU A 98 -3.13 16.58 -3.78
N GLU A 99 -2.40 17.70 -3.70
CA GLU A 99 -2.26 18.50 -2.46
C GLU A 99 -1.79 17.66 -1.25
N LEU A 100 -0.95 16.64 -1.50
CA LEU A 100 -0.56 15.66 -0.48
C LEU A 100 0.11 16.28 0.74
N ASP A 101 1.01 17.25 0.52
CA ASP A 101 1.72 17.91 1.63
C ASP A 101 0.73 18.68 2.54
N GLU A 102 -0.29 19.29 1.96
CA GLU A 102 -1.32 20.04 2.68
C GLU A 102 -2.23 19.09 3.46
N LEU A 103 -2.68 18.01 2.81
CA LEU A 103 -3.51 16.97 3.43
C LEU A 103 -2.80 16.27 4.59
N GLU A 104 -1.53 15.89 4.40
CA GLU A 104 -0.73 15.24 5.44
C GLU A 104 -0.48 16.17 6.64
N ASN A 105 -0.23 17.47 6.39
CA ASN A 105 -0.08 18.45 7.45
C ASN A 105 -1.40 18.68 8.21
N ALA A 106 -2.52 18.81 7.49
CA ALA A 106 -3.85 18.93 8.09
C ALA A 106 -4.17 17.73 8.99
N ALA A 107 -3.95 16.52 8.50
CA ALA A 107 -4.15 15.30 9.29
C ALA A 107 -3.29 15.28 10.56
N ARG A 108 -2.01 15.69 10.46
CA ARG A 108 -1.10 15.76 11.61
C ARG A 108 -1.59 16.74 12.68
N MET A 109 -2.04 17.93 12.28
CA MET A 109 -2.56 18.93 13.21
C MET A 109 -3.78 18.41 14.00
N VAL A 110 -4.71 17.73 13.32
CA VAL A 110 -5.89 17.13 13.96
C VAL A 110 -5.50 16.04 14.95
N MET A 111 -4.60 15.12 14.56
CA MET A 111 -4.12 14.07 15.46
C MET A 111 -3.44 14.62 16.72
N GLU A 112 -2.66 15.71 16.58
CA GLU A 112 -2.03 16.37 17.72
C GLU A 112 -3.07 17.03 18.66
N GLU A 113 -4.13 17.63 18.11
CA GLU A 113 -5.22 18.21 18.89
C GLU A 113 -5.98 17.14 19.67
N GLU A 114 -6.35 16.03 19.01
CA GLU A 114 -7.01 14.88 19.65
C GLU A 114 -6.15 14.26 20.76
N GLN A 115 -4.83 14.16 20.54
CA GLN A 115 -3.90 13.67 21.55
C GLN A 115 -3.82 14.62 22.77
N ARG A 116 -3.84 15.94 22.55
CA ARG A 116 -3.88 16.91 23.65
C ARG A 116 -5.21 16.85 24.40
N ALA A 117 -6.34 16.77 23.70
CA ALA A 117 -7.66 16.68 24.30
C ALA A 117 -7.83 15.40 25.15
N SER A 118 -7.35 14.26 24.66
CA SER A 118 -7.35 13.00 25.42
C SER A 118 -6.46 13.09 26.66
N SER A 119 -5.24 13.66 26.57
CA SER A 119 -4.38 13.85 27.74
C SER A 119 -4.98 14.79 28.80
N ALA A 120 -5.71 15.83 28.40
CA ALA A 120 -6.37 16.76 29.33
C ALA A 120 -7.59 16.16 30.03
N SER A 121 -8.19 15.10 29.47
CA SER A 121 -9.31 14.37 30.08
C SER A 121 -8.86 13.37 31.16
N SER A 122 -7.66 12.81 31.04
CA SER A 122 -7.06 11.89 32.03
C SER A 122 -6.61 12.58 33.32
N ASP A 123 -6.35 13.88 33.30
CA ASP A 123 -5.92 14.65 34.49
C ASP A 123 -7.09 15.14 35.37
N ARG A 124 -8.35 14.91 34.99
CA ARG A 124 -9.52 15.35 35.76
C ARG A 124 -10.15 14.28 36.66
N SER A 125 -9.55 13.09 36.73
CA SER A 125 -10.08 11.94 37.50
C SER A 125 -9.45 11.77 38.89
N SER A 126 -8.65 12.72 39.38
CA SER A 126 -7.93 12.60 40.66
C SER A 126 -8.39 13.52 41.78
N ASP A 127 -9.52 14.24 41.63
CA ASP A 127 -10.08 15.02 42.76
C ASP A 127 -11.61 14.89 42.86
N SER A 128 -12.06 13.81 43.50
CA SER A 128 -13.34 13.76 44.19
C SER A 128 -13.27 12.68 45.28
N SER A 129 -12.85 13.08 46.48
CA SER A 129 -12.91 12.25 47.68
C SER A 129 -14.28 12.38 48.37
N SER A 130 -14.87 11.21 48.72
CA SER A 130 -15.89 10.94 49.76
C SER A 130 -17.33 11.46 49.51
N GLU A 131 -18.43 10.71 49.66
CA GLU A 131 -18.85 9.76 50.70
C GLU A 131 -19.85 8.67 50.18
N SER A 132 -19.75 7.45 50.73
CA SER A 132 -20.76 6.37 51.03
C SER A 132 -22.04 6.16 50.18
N GLU A 133 -22.34 4.91 49.80
CA GLU A 133 -23.34 4.01 50.44
C GLU A 133 -23.30 2.59 49.82
N GLU A 134 -23.54 1.58 50.66
CA GLU A 134 -23.48 0.15 50.37
C GLU A 134 -24.66 -0.33 49.50
N CYS A 135 -24.40 -1.28 48.58
CA CYS A 135 -25.47 -2.11 48.03
C CYS A 135 -24.96 -3.52 47.69
N GLU A 136 -25.31 -4.44 48.58
CA GLU A 136 -25.29 -5.90 48.40
C GLU A 136 -26.15 -6.31 47.19
N ALA A 137 -25.61 -7.14 46.31
CA ALA A 137 -26.39 -7.87 45.32
C ALA A 137 -25.74 -9.24 45.04
N GLU A 138 -26.25 -10.23 45.78
CA GLU A 138 -26.49 -11.64 45.42
C GLU A 138 -25.75 -12.21 44.20
N GLY A 139 -24.94 -13.24 44.47
CA GLY A 139 -24.14 -13.93 43.48
C GLY A 139 -24.85 -15.00 42.66
N ARG A 140 -24.10 -15.39 41.62
CA ARG A 140 -24.11 -16.67 40.88
C ARG A 140 -25.26 -16.95 39.91
N GLY A 141 -24.97 -16.70 38.63
CA GLY A 141 -25.51 -17.44 37.48
C GLY A 141 -24.37 -18.04 36.68
N CYS A 142 -24.34 -19.38 36.62
CA CYS A 142 -23.33 -20.25 36.03
C CYS A 142 -23.34 -20.20 34.48
N SER A 143 -22.17 -20.31 33.84
CA SER A 143 -22.07 -20.75 32.45
C SER A 143 -20.73 -21.47 32.25
N GLU A 144 -20.78 -22.80 32.29
CA GLU A 144 -19.74 -23.67 31.72
C GLU A 144 -19.93 -23.74 30.20
N PRO A 145 -18.83 -23.87 29.43
CA PRO A 145 -18.88 -24.58 28.16
C PRO A 145 -18.04 -25.87 28.27
N GLU A 146 -18.69 -27.02 28.16
CA GLU A 146 -18.03 -28.27 27.80
C GLU A 146 -18.24 -28.59 26.30
N GLU A 147 -17.37 -29.48 25.84
CA GLU A 147 -16.77 -29.58 24.52
C GLU A 147 -17.57 -30.35 23.45
N GLU A 148 -16.92 -30.44 22.28
CA GLU A 148 -17.12 -31.24 21.07
C GLU A 148 -17.87 -32.58 21.19
N GLU A 149 -18.64 -32.94 20.15
CA GLU A 149 -18.24 -33.94 19.13
C GLU A 149 -19.39 -34.24 18.14
N GLY A 150 -19.02 -34.43 16.86
CA GLY A 150 -19.50 -35.59 16.09
C GLY A 150 -20.69 -35.44 15.12
N GLY A 151 -20.37 -35.55 13.82
CA GLY A 151 -20.96 -36.61 13.00
C GLY A 151 -22.01 -36.27 11.94
N GLY A 152 -21.61 -36.40 10.67
CA GLY A 152 -22.37 -37.17 9.66
C GLY A 152 -23.42 -36.44 8.81
N GLY A 153 -23.18 -36.43 7.50
CA GLY A 153 -24.13 -36.05 6.45
C GLY A 153 -23.46 -35.77 5.12
#